data_AF-A0A7V8AKD3-F1
#
_entry.id   AF-A0A7V8AKD3-F1
#
_cell.length_a   1.000
_cell.length_b   1.000
_cell.length_c   1.000
_cell.angle_alpha   90.00
_cell.angle_beta   90.00
_cell.angle_gamma   90.00
#
_symmetry.space_group_name_H-M   'P 1'
#
loop_
_entity.id
_entity.type
_entity.pdbx_description
1 polymer ?
#
loop_
_entity_poly.entity_id
_entity_poly.type
_entity_poly.pdbx_seq_one_letter_code
_entity_poly.pdbx_strand_id
1 'polypeptide(L)'
;HRKAEEALALILESVLEGIITIGDQGQTFEYNQAARNIFGYSREEVIGHDLTGLIMPERFRASHDAAFREYLQTCTCHGTVRCSRQPDDGNLERNFCLKLPSPPL
;
A
#
# COMPACT_ATOMS: atom_id res chain seq x y z
N HIS A 1 14.08 22.88 4.61
CA HIS A 1 13.19 21.95 3.87
C HIS A 1 13.93 20.71 3.39
N ARG A 2 14.90 20.79 2.47
CA ARG A 2 15.59 19.60 1.93
C ARG A 2 16.20 18.60 2.95
N LYS A 3 16.86 19.08 4.02
CA LYS A 3 17.40 18.19 5.07
C LYS A 3 16.33 17.40 5.81
N ALA A 4 15.11 17.94 5.95
CA ALA A 4 14.01 17.27 6.61
C ALA A 4 13.41 16.18 5.71
N GLU A 5 13.31 16.45 4.41
CA GLU A 5 12.86 15.48 3.39
C GLU A 5 13.84 14.32 3.26
N GLU A 6 15.15 14.60 3.22
CA GLU A 6 16.21 13.59 3.17
C GLU A 6 16.20 12.70 4.43
N ALA A 7 16.03 13.31 5.62
CA ALA A 7 15.93 12.56 6.87
C ALA A 7 14.68 11.67 6.92
N LEU A 8 13.54 12.18 6.41
CA LEU A 8 12.29 11.42 6.34
C LEU A 8 12.41 10.22 5.40
N ALA A 9 13.02 10.39 4.23
CA ALA A 9 13.29 9.30 3.30
C ALA A 9 14.16 8.20 3.92
N LEU A 10 15.23 8.58 4.63
CA LEU A 10 16.12 7.62 5.30
C LEU A 10 15.41 6.85 6.42
N ILE A 11 14.55 7.50 7.19
CA ILE A 11 13.76 6.85 8.23
C ILE A 11 12.81 5.84 7.59
N LEU A 12 12.05 6.24 6.57
CA LEU A 12 11.11 5.36 5.87
C LEU A 12 11.79 4.12 5.26
N GLU A 13 12.99 4.28 4.71
CA GLU A 13 13.79 3.18 4.16
C GLU A 13 14.30 2.20 5.23
N SER A 14 14.45 2.65 6.49
CA SER A 14 14.91 1.81 7.61
C SER A 14 13.81 0.98 8.29
N VAL A 15 12.53 1.26 7.99
CA VAL A 15 11.38 0.60 8.63
C VAL A 15 11.15 -0.79 8.02
N LEU A 16 10.89 -1.79 8.89
CA LEU A 16 10.63 -3.17 8.51
C LEU A 16 9.22 -3.42 7.96
N GLU A 17 8.25 -2.55 8.29
CA GLU A 17 6.92 -2.55 7.66
C GLU A 17 6.95 -1.81 6.31
N GLY A 18 6.25 -2.38 5.33
CA GLY A 18 6.09 -1.74 4.02
C GLY A 18 5.25 -0.48 4.14
N ILE A 19 5.85 0.66 3.79
CA ILE A 19 5.19 1.95 3.77
C ILE A 19 4.98 2.37 2.32
N ILE A 20 3.73 2.71 2.02
CA ILE A 20 3.31 3.21 0.72
C ILE A 20 2.52 4.49 0.95
N THR A 21 2.86 5.55 0.21
CA THR A 21 2.08 6.79 0.21
C THR A 21 1.41 6.94 -1.13
N ILE A 22 0.10 7.14 -1.13
CA ILE A 22 -0.71 7.34 -2.33
C ILE A 22 -1.39 8.71 -2.29
N GLY A 23 -1.57 9.31 -3.46
CA GLY A 23 -2.37 10.50 -3.66
C GLY A 23 -3.85 10.21 -3.71
N ASP A 24 -4.64 11.27 -3.82
CA ASP A 24 -6.09 11.26 -3.92
C ASP A 24 -6.63 10.57 -5.19
N GLN A 25 -5.82 10.44 -6.24
CA GLN A 25 -6.16 9.68 -7.45
C GLN A 25 -5.59 8.26 -7.44
N GLY A 26 -5.07 7.79 -6.29
CA GLY A 26 -4.47 6.45 -6.15
C GLY A 26 -3.02 6.35 -6.67
N GLN A 27 -2.43 7.45 -7.13
CA GLN A 27 -1.05 7.49 -7.63
C GLN A 27 -0.05 7.35 -6.49
N THR A 28 0.95 6.48 -6.65
CA THR A 28 1.95 6.26 -5.59
C THR A 28 3.02 7.34 -5.59
N PHE A 29 3.29 7.93 -4.42
CA PHE A 29 4.34 8.93 -4.18
C PHE A 29 5.55 8.37 -3.45
N GLU A 30 5.36 7.44 -2.51
CA GLU A 30 6.46 6.82 -1.79
C GLU A 30 6.27 5.31 -1.66
N TYR A 31 7.39 4.59 -1.72
CA TYR A 31 7.43 3.14 -1.73
C TYR A 31 8.77 2.62 -1.17
N ASN A 32 8.80 2.31 0.12
CA ASN A 32 10.05 1.99 0.84
C ASN A 32 10.60 0.58 0.54
N GLN A 33 11.83 0.28 0.99
CA GLN A 33 12.47 -1.03 0.77
C GLN A 33 11.65 -2.20 1.30
N ALA A 34 10.99 -2.06 2.45
CA ALA A 34 10.15 -3.12 2.99
C ALA A 34 8.96 -3.41 2.06
N ALA A 35 8.33 -2.39 1.48
CA ALA A 35 7.26 -2.58 0.50
C ALA A 35 7.78 -3.30 -0.76
N ARG A 36 8.94 -2.90 -1.29
CA ARG A 36 9.61 -3.61 -2.40
C ARG A 36 9.83 -5.10 -2.07
N ASN A 37 10.29 -5.41 -0.87
CA ASN A 37 10.51 -6.78 -0.42
C ASN A 37 9.21 -7.58 -0.25
N ILE A 38 8.13 -6.92 0.20
CA ILE A 38 6.82 -7.54 0.42
C ILE A 38 6.16 -7.82 -0.93
N PHE A 39 5.97 -6.79 -1.76
CA PHE A 39 5.18 -6.93 -2.99
C PHE A 39 5.99 -7.31 -4.21
N GLY A 40 7.32 -7.18 -4.17
CA GLY A 40 8.22 -7.61 -5.25
C GLY A 40 8.17 -6.76 -6.51
N TYR A 41 7.82 -5.47 -6.39
CA TYR A 41 7.92 -4.47 -7.45
C TYR A 41 9.01 -3.46 -7.09
N SER A 42 9.71 -2.93 -8.09
CA SER A 42 10.69 -1.87 -7.92
C SER A 42 9.99 -0.53 -7.64
N ARG A 43 10.73 0.45 -7.12
CA ARG A 43 10.16 1.79 -6.90
C ARG A 43 9.74 2.42 -8.23
N GLU A 44 10.56 2.26 -9.26
CA GLU A 44 10.36 2.84 -10.59
C GLU A 44 9.10 2.29 -11.28
N GLU A 45 8.71 1.05 -10.98
CA GLU A 45 7.49 0.42 -11.52
C GLU A 45 6.21 0.94 -10.85
N VAL A 46 6.31 1.44 -9.61
CA VAL A 46 5.15 1.76 -8.78
C VAL A 46 4.93 3.27 -8.66
N ILE A 47 6.00 4.06 -8.60
CA ILE A 47 5.90 5.52 -8.46
C ILE A 47 5.14 6.12 -9.65
N GLY A 48 4.17 7.00 -9.35
CA GLY A 48 3.31 7.65 -10.33
C GLY A 48 2.22 6.76 -10.94
N HIS A 49 2.19 5.47 -10.61
CA HIS A 49 1.20 4.53 -11.11
C HIS A 49 0.11 4.26 -10.06
N ASP A 50 -1.07 3.85 -10.53
CA ASP A 50 -2.13 3.34 -9.66
C ASP A 50 -1.67 2.03 -9.00
N LEU A 51 -1.53 2.10 -7.68
CA LEU A 51 -1.10 0.98 -6.87
C LEU A 51 -2.12 -0.18 -6.94
N THR A 52 -3.41 0.14 -7.02
CA THR A 52 -4.50 -0.85 -6.95
C THR A 52 -4.40 -1.83 -8.12
N GLY A 53 -4.20 -1.33 -9.35
CA GLY A 53 -4.00 -2.19 -10.52
C GLY A 53 -2.77 -3.10 -10.43
N LEU A 54 -1.73 -2.71 -9.69
CA LEU A 54 -0.44 -3.42 -9.64
C LEU A 54 -0.36 -4.47 -8.53
N ILE A 55 -0.78 -4.12 -7.31
CA ILE A 55 -0.58 -4.98 -6.14
C ILE A 55 -1.85 -5.70 -5.69
N MET A 56 -3.03 -5.18 -6.06
CA MET A 56 -4.30 -5.71 -5.59
C MET A 56 -4.79 -6.85 -6.51
N PRO A 57 -5.06 -8.04 -5.96
CA PRO A 57 -5.72 -9.11 -6.70
C PRO A 57 -7.07 -8.62 -7.24
N GLU A 58 -7.42 -9.03 -8.47
CA GLU A 58 -8.60 -8.54 -9.19
C GLU A 58 -9.89 -8.58 -8.34
N ARG A 59 -10.10 -9.68 -7.62
CA ARG A 59 -11.24 -9.89 -6.72
C ARG A 59 -11.40 -8.83 -5.61
N PHE A 60 -10.32 -8.17 -5.21
CA PHE A 60 -10.32 -7.17 -4.14
C PHE A 60 -10.27 -5.73 -4.65
N ARG A 61 -10.01 -5.50 -5.95
CA ARG A 61 -9.90 -4.15 -6.53
C ARG A 61 -11.15 -3.32 -6.30
N ALA A 62 -12.33 -3.87 -6.61
CA ALA A 62 -13.58 -3.13 -6.47
C ALA A 62 -13.88 -2.74 -5.01
N SER A 63 -13.62 -3.62 -4.05
CA SER A 63 -13.81 -3.33 -2.62
C SER A 63 -12.79 -2.30 -2.12
N HIS A 64 -11.53 -2.40 -2.56
CA HIS A 64 -10.49 -1.43 -2.25
C HIS A 64 -10.85 -0.04 -2.80
N ASP A 65 -11.26 0.06 -4.07
CA ASP A 65 -11.64 1.33 -4.70
C ASP A 65 -12.86 1.99 -4.05
N ALA A 66 -13.81 1.18 -3.57
CA ALA A 66 -14.94 1.68 -2.80
C ALA A 66 -14.49 2.26 -1.45
N ALA A 67 -13.68 1.51 -0.69
CA ALA A 67 -13.15 1.95 0.60
C ALA A 67 -12.23 3.18 0.47
N PHE A 68 -11.43 3.23 -0.59
CA PHE A 68 -10.55 4.37 -0.88
C PHE A 68 -11.37 5.63 -1.20
N ARG A 69 -12.42 5.52 -2.02
CA ARG A 69 -13.33 6.64 -2.30
C ARG A 69 -14.06 7.13 -1.05
N GLU A 70 -14.52 6.21 -0.20
CA GLU A 70 -15.13 6.56 1.08
C GLU A 70 -14.15 7.30 1.99
N TYR A 71 -12.89 6.84 2.07
CA TYR A 71 -11.83 7.52 2.83
C TYR A 71 -11.61 8.95 2.34
N LEU A 72 -11.55 9.18 1.02
CA LEU A 72 -11.37 10.53 0.46
C LEU A 72 -12.53 11.47 0.78
N GLN A 73 -13.75 10.94 0.95
CA GLN A 73 -14.93 11.73 1.26
C GLN A 73 -15.07 12.02 2.75
N THR A 74 -14.71 11.05 3.60
CA THR A 74 -14.96 11.10 5.04
C THR A 74 -13.72 11.50 5.84
N CYS A 75 -12.54 11.52 5.21
CA CYS A 75 -11.22 11.57 5.85
C CYS A 75 -11.05 10.53 6.97
N THR A 76 -11.88 9.49 6.98
CA THR A 76 -11.97 8.53 8.08
C THR A 76 -11.46 7.19 7.59
N CYS A 77 -10.23 6.88 7.99
CA CYS A 77 -9.63 5.57 7.80
C CYS A 77 -10.05 4.74 9.01
N HIS A 78 -10.96 3.79 8.81
CA HIS A 78 -11.49 3.00 9.91
C HIS A 78 -10.51 1.94 10.47
N GLY A 79 -9.19 2.09 10.34
CA GLY A 79 -8.19 1.20 10.96
C GLY A 79 -6.92 0.97 10.14
N THR A 80 -6.05 0.06 10.56
CA THR A 80 -4.72 -0.14 9.95
C THR A 80 -4.71 -1.28 8.95
N VAL A 81 -4.29 -1.00 7.72
CA VAL A 81 -4.09 -2.01 6.68
C VAL A 81 -2.68 -2.58 6.82
N ARG A 82 -2.57 -3.78 7.37
CA ARG A 82 -1.30 -4.51 7.42
C ARG A 82 -1.22 -5.48 6.26
N CYS A 83 -0.19 -5.32 5.43
CA CYS A 83 0.17 -6.30 4.40
C CYS A 83 1.28 -7.20 4.92
N SER A 84 1.00 -8.49 5.01
CA SER A 84 2.00 -9.53 5.23
C SER A 84 2.03 -10.47 4.05
N ARG A 85 3.23 -10.85 3.61
CA ARG A 85 3.41 -11.93 2.64
C ARG A 85 3.02 -13.25 3.30
N GLN A 86 2.00 -13.94 2.77
CA GLN A 86 1.72 -15.31 3.18
C GLN A 86 2.72 -16.26 2.49
N PRO A 87 3.27 -17.26 3.20
CA PRO A 87 4.12 -18.28 2.58
C PRO A 87 3.28 -19.11 1.60
N ASP A 88 3.79 -19.25 0.38
CA ASP A 88 3.07 -19.75 -0.80
C ASP A 88 2.41 -21.13 -0.57
N ASP A 89 1.08 -21.16 -0.56
CA ASP A 89 0.22 -22.35 -0.48
C ASP A 89 0.22 -23.18 -1.79
N GLY A 90 1.19 -22.97 -2.68
CA GLY A 90 1.23 -23.61 -4.01
C GLY A 90 0.34 -22.96 -5.08
N ASN A 91 -0.26 -21.80 -4.81
CA ASN A 91 -0.92 -20.97 -5.82
C ASN A 91 -0.02 -19.78 -6.17
N LEU A 92 0.35 -19.63 -7.45
CA LEU A 92 1.27 -18.59 -7.94
C LEU A 92 0.71 -17.14 -7.83
N GLU A 93 -0.42 -16.94 -7.17
CA GLU A 93 -0.91 -15.61 -6.82
C GLU A 93 -0.18 -15.14 -5.57
N ARG A 94 0.58 -14.04 -5.67
CA ARG A 94 1.15 -13.34 -4.50
C ARG A 94 -0.02 -12.95 -3.56
N ASN A 95 -0.33 -13.82 -2.60
CA ASN A 95 -1.49 -13.66 -1.72
C ASN A 95 -1.17 -12.66 -0.60
N PHE A 96 -1.53 -11.41 -0.81
CA PHE A 96 -1.49 -10.37 0.22
C PHE A 96 -2.79 -10.39 1.02
N CYS A 97 -2.69 -10.68 2.32
CA CYS A 97 -3.82 -10.47 3.21
C CYS A 97 -3.88 -8.99 3.57
N LEU A 98 -4.80 -8.27 2.94
CA LEU A 98 -5.19 -6.93 3.37
C LEU A 98 -6.31 -7.09 4.37
N LYS A 99 -5.99 -6.95 5.66
CA LYS A 99 -7.04 -6.73 6.66
C LYS A 99 -7.51 -5.29 6.52
N LEU A 100 -8.52 -5.09 5.69
CA LEU A 100 -9.31 -3.88 5.76
C LEU A 100 -10.01 -3.89 7.11
N PRO A 101 -9.96 -2.78 7.84
CA PRO A 101 -10.63 -2.71 9.10
C PRO A 101 -12.15 -2.68 8.87
N SER A 102 -12.88 -3.43 9.67
CA SER A 102 -14.33 -3.51 9.60
C SER A 102 -14.94 -2.14 9.89
N PRO A 103 -16.02 -1.73 9.19
CA PRO A 103 -16.76 -0.53 9.58
C PRO A 103 -17.25 -0.69 11.03
N PRO A 104 -17.21 0.38 11.84
CA PRO A 104 -17.84 0.34 13.16
C PRO A 104 -19.35 0.09 12.98
N LEU A 105 -19.87 -0.88 13.73
CA LEU A 105 -21.32 -1.12 13.86
C LEU A 105 -22.03 0.08 14.49
#